data_AF-A0A2H0WYR6-F1
#
_entry.id   AF-A0A2H0WYR6-F1
#
_cell.length_a   1.000
_cell.length_b   1.000
_cell.length_c   1.000
_cell.angle_alpha   90.00
_cell.angle_beta   90.00
_cell.angle_gamma   90.00
#
_symmetry.space_group_name_H-M   'P 1'
#
loop_
_entity.id
_entity.type
_entity.pdbx_description
1 polymer ?
#
loop_
_entity_poly.entity_id
_entity_poly.type
_entity_poly.pdbx_seq_one_letter_code
_entity_poly.pdbx_strand_id
1 'polypeptide(L)'
;MLIGRAGVEKTFETTLRGRDGGKLVEVDADGREVRELGNNPSEAGSDLTLALDTRLTQIMYDALGGKRGSAVALDMQGKVLGLVSSPSYDPANVAEYLSDTIKLYFLDRAIGGTYPPGSVFKPVTAYAGLGEGKITKDTEYKDTGEIRVGSYRYGNWYFDQYGRTEGSIDLVKALARSNDIYFYKVGEEVGVDKLVSWSAKFGLGQKSGIELPGEQEGLVPDRLSKERATGEKWFLGNTYHLAIGQGDLLATPLQ
;
A
#
# COMPACT_ATOMS: atom_id res chain seq x y z
N MET A 1 -3.71 -20.57 -26.79
CA MET A 1 -3.90 -20.86 -25.36
C MET A 1 -3.93 -19.53 -24.61
N LEU A 2 -5.02 -19.24 -23.90
CA LEU A 2 -5.10 -18.08 -23.00
C LEU A 2 -4.38 -18.44 -21.69
N ILE A 3 -3.66 -17.50 -21.12
CA ILE A 3 -2.88 -17.68 -19.89
C ILE A 3 -3.04 -16.41 -19.05
N GLY A 4 -3.36 -16.55 -17.77
CA GLY A 4 -3.36 -15.48 -16.79
C GLY A 4 -1.99 -14.84 -16.63
N ARG A 5 -1.90 -13.53 -16.88
CA ARG A 5 -0.63 -12.78 -16.87
C ARG A 5 -0.51 -11.76 -15.73
N ALA A 6 -1.61 -11.39 -15.09
CA ALA A 6 -1.65 -10.44 -13.98
C ALA A 6 -2.82 -10.74 -13.04
N GLY A 7 -2.79 -10.11 -11.86
CA GLY A 7 -3.88 -10.17 -10.88
C GLY A 7 -4.31 -11.58 -10.49
N VAL A 8 -5.61 -11.74 -10.25
CA VAL A 8 -6.27 -13.00 -9.87
C VAL A 8 -5.99 -14.10 -10.89
N GLU A 9 -6.09 -13.79 -12.19
CA GLU A 9 -5.85 -14.75 -13.28
C GLU A 9 -4.47 -15.39 -13.17
N LYS A 10 -3.42 -14.60 -12.88
CA LYS A 10 -2.06 -15.15 -12.71
C LYS A 10 -1.90 -15.92 -11.40
N THR A 11 -2.48 -15.44 -10.29
CA THR A 11 -2.37 -16.13 -9.00
C THR A 11 -3.03 -17.51 -9.05
N PHE A 12 -4.23 -17.58 -9.63
CA PHE A 12 -5.07 -18.78 -9.62
C PHE A 12 -5.09 -19.52 -10.97
N GLU A 13 -4.11 -19.26 -11.84
CA GLU A 13 -4.02 -19.83 -13.20
C GLU A 13 -4.16 -21.36 -13.21
N THR A 14 -3.54 -22.05 -12.26
CA THR A 14 -3.60 -23.52 -12.15
C THR A 14 -5.00 -24.03 -11.81
N THR A 15 -5.79 -23.22 -11.09
CA THR A 15 -7.17 -23.54 -10.72
C THR A 15 -8.12 -23.24 -11.88
N LEU A 16 -7.90 -22.12 -12.57
CA LEU A 16 -8.78 -21.62 -13.64
C LEU A 16 -8.58 -22.31 -14.99
N ARG A 17 -7.35 -22.75 -15.31
CA ARG A 17 -6.99 -23.27 -16.65
C ARG A 17 -7.67 -24.61 -16.99
N GLY A 18 -7.92 -25.47 -16.00
CA GLY A 18 -8.34 -26.84 -16.25
C GLY A 18 -7.26 -27.70 -16.94
N ARG A 19 -7.66 -28.74 -17.66
CA ARG A 19 -6.77 -29.63 -18.40
C ARG A 19 -7.23 -29.81 -19.84
N ASP A 20 -6.29 -29.63 -20.75
CA ASP A 20 -6.53 -29.87 -22.18
C ASP A 20 -6.83 -31.35 -22.44
N GLY A 21 -7.85 -31.58 -23.24
CA GLY A 21 -8.16 -32.89 -23.80
C GLY A 21 -7.41 -33.12 -25.12
N GLY A 22 -7.78 -34.16 -25.84
CA GLY A 22 -7.25 -34.44 -27.15
C GLY A 22 -8.10 -35.43 -27.92
N LYS A 23 -8.15 -35.27 -29.25
CA LYS A 23 -8.76 -36.23 -30.16
C LYS A 23 -7.67 -36.87 -31.00
N LEU A 24 -7.72 -38.19 -31.11
CA LEU A 24 -6.95 -38.95 -32.07
C LEU A 24 -7.85 -39.19 -33.28
N VAL A 25 -7.45 -38.65 -34.43
CA VAL A 25 -8.18 -38.77 -35.69
C VAL A 25 -7.31 -39.41 -36.76
N GLU A 26 -7.90 -40.29 -37.56
CA GLU A 26 -7.34 -40.80 -38.81
C GLU A 26 -7.58 -39.77 -39.92
N VAL A 27 -6.53 -39.45 -40.68
CA VAL A 27 -6.60 -38.52 -41.80
C VAL A 27 -6.19 -39.21 -43.11
N ASP A 28 -6.76 -38.77 -44.23
CA ASP A 28 -6.34 -39.22 -45.55
C ASP A 28 -5.05 -38.53 -46.02
N ALA A 29 -4.58 -38.88 -47.22
CA ALA A 29 -3.36 -38.29 -47.79
C ALA A 29 -3.48 -36.78 -48.09
N ASP A 30 -4.70 -36.24 -48.15
CA ASP A 30 -4.98 -34.81 -48.32
C ASP A 30 -5.16 -34.09 -46.97
N GLY A 31 -5.06 -34.81 -45.84
CA GLY A 31 -5.21 -34.28 -44.49
C GLY A 31 -6.67 -34.11 -44.03
N ARG A 32 -7.65 -34.69 -44.74
CA ARG A 32 -9.06 -34.65 -44.31
C ARG A 32 -9.31 -35.70 -43.24
N GLU A 33 -10.05 -35.34 -42.20
CA GLU A 33 -10.46 -36.27 -41.14
C GLU A 33 -11.39 -37.35 -41.70
N VAL A 34 -10.99 -38.60 -41.56
CA VAL A 34 -11.73 -39.79 -42.03
C VAL A 34 -12.49 -40.44 -40.87
N ARG A 35 -11.87 -40.52 -39.68
CA ARG A 35 -12.43 -41.21 -38.52
C ARG A 35 -11.82 -40.77 -37.19
N GLU A 36 -12.62 -40.68 -36.13
CA GLU A 36 -12.12 -40.54 -34.74
C GLU A 36 -11.71 -41.91 -34.17
N LEU A 37 -10.46 -42.04 -33.73
CA LEU A 37 -9.86 -43.26 -33.17
C LEU A 37 -9.78 -43.25 -31.64
N GLY A 38 -9.82 -42.06 -31.03
CA GLY A 38 -9.77 -41.91 -29.59
C GLY A 38 -10.12 -40.48 -29.17
N ASN A 39 -10.72 -40.36 -27.99
CA ASN A 39 -11.13 -39.09 -27.45
C ASN A 39 -10.82 -39.05 -25.95
N ASN A 40 -10.01 -38.09 -25.56
CA ASN A 40 -9.78 -37.72 -24.18
C ASN A 40 -10.44 -36.35 -23.98
N PRO A 41 -11.62 -36.26 -23.34
CA PRO A 41 -12.30 -34.99 -23.16
C PRO A 41 -11.46 -34.04 -22.30
N SER A 42 -11.57 -32.74 -22.57
CA SER A 42 -10.96 -31.70 -21.72
C SER A 42 -11.69 -31.59 -20.38
N GLU A 43 -10.95 -31.25 -19.34
CA GLU A 43 -11.49 -30.94 -18.02
C GLU A 43 -11.51 -29.42 -17.83
N ALA A 44 -12.69 -28.85 -17.54
CA ALA A 44 -12.79 -27.43 -17.23
C ALA A 44 -12.06 -27.11 -15.91
N GLY A 45 -11.52 -25.89 -15.82
CA GLY A 45 -11.02 -25.35 -14.56
C GLY A 45 -12.14 -25.16 -13.53
N SER A 46 -11.75 -24.86 -12.30
CA SER A 46 -12.70 -24.56 -11.23
C SER A 46 -13.02 -23.07 -11.18
N ASP A 47 -14.29 -22.76 -10.90
CA ASP A 47 -14.73 -21.39 -10.67
C ASP A 47 -14.09 -20.81 -9.39
N LEU A 48 -13.81 -19.51 -9.42
CA LEU A 48 -13.33 -18.75 -8.27
C LEU A 48 -14.36 -17.67 -7.90
N THR A 49 -14.74 -17.64 -6.62
CA THR A 49 -15.60 -16.57 -6.09
C THR A 49 -14.75 -15.57 -5.32
N LEU A 50 -14.78 -14.31 -5.75
CA LEU A 50 -14.07 -13.21 -5.09
C LEU A 50 -14.98 -12.47 -4.10
N ALA A 51 -14.37 -11.82 -3.12
CA ALA A 51 -15.08 -10.98 -2.15
C ALA A 51 -15.50 -9.59 -2.70
N LEU A 52 -15.03 -9.25 -3.92
CA LEU A 52 -15.24 -7.95 -4.52
C LEU A 52 -16.74 -7.64 -4.74
N ASP A 53 -17.14 -6.46 -4.31
CA ASP A 53 -18.40 -5.84 -4.73
C ASP A 53 -18.11 -4.99 -5.97
N THR A 54 -18.60 -5.44 -7.13
CA THR A 54 -18.35 -4.79 -8.42
C THR A 54 -18.96 -3.39 -8.49
N ARG A 55 -20.10 -3.16 -7.83
CA ARG A 55 -20.74 -1.85 -7.77
C ARG A 55 -19.93 -0.89 -6.92
N LEU A 56 -19.47 -1.32 -5.75
CA LEU A 56 -18.58 -0.53 -4.90
C LEU A 56 -17.28 -0.20 -5.62
N THR A 57 -16.67 -1.19 -6.27
CA THR A 57 -15.42 -1.02 -7.03
C THR A 57 -15.58 0.01 -8.16
N GLN A 58 -16.70 -0.03 -8.89
CA GLN A 58 -16.99 0.96 -9.94
C GLN A 58 -17.14 2.37 -9.36
N ILE A 59 -17.89 2.54 -8.26
CA ILE A 59 -18.04 3.83 -7.58
C ILE A 59 -16.68 4.38 -7.14
N MET A 60 -15.83 3.54 -6.57
CA MET A 60 -14.46 3.92 -6.17
C MET A 60 -13.62 4.36 -7.37
N TYR A 61 -13.70 3.65 -8.50
CA TYR A 61 -12.98 4.00 -9.72
C TYR A 61 -13.46 5.33 -10.32
N ASP A 62 -14.78 5.52 -10.42
CA ASP A 62 -15.37 6.75 -10.96
C ASP A 62 -15.03 7.95 -10.07
N ALA A 63 -14.98 7.77 -8.74
CA ALA A 63 -14.58 8.80 -7.79
C ALA A 63 -13.14 9.29 -7.97
N LEU A 64 -12.23 8.44 -8.48
CA LEU A 64 -10.86 8.86 -8.82
C LEU A 64 -10.84 9.81 -10.03
N GLY A 65 -11.87 9.80 -10.88
CA GLY A 65 -12.07 10.78 -11.95
C GLY A 65 -10.90 10.87 -12.93
N GLY A 66 -10.25 9.73 -13.23
CA GLY A 66 -9.08 9.66 -14.12
C GLY A 66 -7.77 10.21 -13.51
N LYS A 67 -7.78 10.63 -12.24
CA LYS A 67 -6.56 11.05 -11.52
C LYS A 67 -5.71 9.84 -11.16
N ARG A 68 -4.40 10.04 -11.06
CA ARG A 68 -3.49 9.01 -10.56
C ARG A 68 -3.73 8.79 -9.07
N GLY A 69 -3.96 7.54 -8.68
CA GLY A 69 -4.21 7.19 -7.30
C GLY A 69 -4.75 5.77 -7.18
N SER A 70 -5.17 5.42 -5.97
CA SER A 70 -5.79 4.14 -5.68
C SER A 70 -6.84 4.30 -4.58
N ALA A 71 -7.69 3.30 -4.45
CA ALA A 71 -8.64 3.18 -3.36
C ALA A 71 -8.78 1.70 -2.98
N VAL A 72 -8.84 1.44 -1.68
CA VAL A 72 -9.01 0.10 -1.12
C VAL A 72 -10.18 0.14 -0.15
N ALA A 73 -11.08 -0.83 -0.25
CA ALA A 73 -12.18 -1.03 0.68
C ALA A 73 -12.09 -2.44 1.27
N LEU A 74 -12.06 -2.50 2.60
CA LEU A 74 -11.97 -3.75 3.37
C LEU A 74 -13.21 -3.91 4.24
N ASP A 75 -13.61 -5.16 4.50
CA ASP A 75 -14.49 -5.46 5.64
C ASP A 75 -13.68 -5.58 6.95
N MET A 76 -14.39 -5.78 8.06
CA MET A 76 -13.76 -5.93 9.39
C MET A 76 -12.93 -7.20 9.57
N GLN A 77 -13.03 -8.15 8.63
CA GLN A 77 -12.28 -9.41 8.62
C GLN A 77 -11.08 -9.34 7.66
N GLY A 78 -10.89 -8.23 6.96
CA GLY A 78 -9.80 -8.04 5.99
C GLY A 78 -10.12 -8.53 4.58
N LYS A 79 -11.39 -8.86 4.26
CA LYS A 79 -11.76 -9.15 2.87
C LYS A 79 -11.73 -7.87 2.05
N VAL A 80 -11.13 -7.98 0.87
CA VAL A 80 -11.09 -6.87 -0.09
C VAL A 80 -12.42 -6.79 -0.83
N LEU A 81 -13.22 -5.79 -0.47
CA LEU A 81 -14.51 -5.49 -1.10
C LEU A 81 -14.34 -4.64 -2.37
N GLY A 82 -13.24 -3.89 -2.46
CA GLY A 82 -12.88 -3.11 -3.63
C GLY A 82 -11.39 -2.80 -3.64
N LEU A 83 -10.75 -2.94 -4.80
CA LEU A 83 -9.34 -2.62 -5.02
C LEU A 83 -9.21 -1.90 -6.35
N VAL A 84 -8.80 -0.64 -6.32
CA VAL A 84 -8.75 0.19 -7.50
C VAL A 84 -7.40 0.86 -7.63
N SER A 85 -6.81 0.79 -8.82
CA SER A 85 -5.66 1.59 -9.26
C SER A 85 -6.07 2.44 -10.47
N SER A 86 -5.71 3.72 -10.46
CA SER A 86 -5.98 4.67 -11.53
C SER A 86 -4.70 5.39 -11.96
N PRO A 87 -4.51 5.65 -13.28
CA PRO A 87 -5.38 5.22 -14.37
C PRO A 87 -5.26 3.70 -14.63
N SER A 88 -6.38 3.08 -15.02
CA SER A 88 -6.46 1.66 -15.42
C SER A 88 -6.37 1.51 -16.94
N TYR A 89 -6.30 0.28 -17.42
CA TYR A 89 -6.26 -0.08 -18.84
C TYR A 89 -7.35 -1.10 -19.18
N ASP A 90 -7.72 -1.17 -20.45
CA ASP A 90 -8.58 -2.24 -20.96
C ASP A 90 -7.76 -3.54 -21.12
N PRO A 91 -8.06 -4.61 -20.36
CA PRO A 91 -7.34 -5.88 -20.47
C PRO A 91 -7.53 -6.57 -21.82
N ALA A 92 -8.55 -6.21 -22.62
CA ALA A 92 -8.73 -6.73 -23.97
C ALA A 92 -7.74 -6.11 -24.98
N ASN A 93 -7.22 -4.91 -24.69
CA ASN A 93 -6.43 -4.09 -25.61
C ASN A 93 -5.09 -3.65 -25.01
N VAL A 94 -4.41 -4.55 -24.28
CA VAL A 94 -3.14 -4.27 -23.57
C VAL A 94 -2.10 -3.56 -24.44
N ALA A 95 -1.99 -3.92 -25.72
CA ALA A 95 -1.00 -3.37 -26.65
C ALA A 95 -1.08 -1.85 -26.81
N GLU A 96 -2.28 -1.26 -26.67
CA GLU A 96 -2.48 0.19 -26.77
C GLU A 96 -1.83 0.97 -25.61
N TYR A 97 -1.59 0.31 -24.48
CA TYR A 97 -1.12 0.94 -23.25
C TYR A 97 0.37 0.69 -22.98
N LEU A 98 1.02 -0.21 -23.72
CA LEU A 98 2.42 -0.62 -23.50
C LEU A 98 3.44 0.52 -23.67
N SER A 99 3.15 1.50 -24.52
CA SER A 99 4.08 2.59 -24.84
C SER A 99 3.99 3.78 -23.88
N ASP A 100 2.94 3.88 -23.05
CA ASP A 100 2.75 5.01 -22.14
C ASP A 100 3.47 4.79 -20.81
N THR A 101 4.72 5.26 -20.77
CA THR A 101 5.58 5.22 -19.58
C THR A 101 5.25 6.32 -18.57
N ILE A 102 4.42 7.30 -18.93
CA ILE A 102 4.12 8.44 -18.07
C ILE A 102 2.96 8.09 -17.14
N LYS A 103 1.91 7.46 -17.66
CA LYS A 103 0.70 7.11 -16.90
C LYS A 103 0.87 5.86 -16.04
N LEU A 104 1.81 4.98 -16.38
CA LEU A 104 2.10 3.74 -15.64
C LEU A 104 0.82 2.92 -15.40
N TYR A 105 0.14 2.56 -16.49
CA TYR A 105 -1.13 1.82 -16.44
C TYR A 105 -1.00 0.43 -15.79
N PHE A 106 0.17 -0.21 -15.93
CA PHE A 106 0.44 -1.53 -15.39
C PHE A 106 0.93 -1.51 -13.93
N LEU A 107 1.10 -0.32 -13.33
CA LEU A 107 1.38 -0.20 -11.91
C LEU A 107 0.07 -0.35 -11.14
N ASP A 108 -0.06 -1.44 -10.40
CA ASP A 108 -1.06 -1.54 -9.35
C ASP A 108 -0.63 -0.65 -8.18
N ARG A 109 -1.24 0.53 -8.07
CA ARG A 109 -0.91 1.50 -7.03
C ARG A 109 -1.44 1.10 -5.66
N ALA A 110 -2.41 0.18 -5.58
CA ALA A 110 -2.98 -0.23 -4.30
C ALA A 110 -2.00 -1.13 -3.52
N ILE A 111 -1.29 -2.02 -4.22
CA ILE A 111 -0.38 -2.99 -3.60
C ILE A 111 1.09 -2.80 -4.01
N GLY A 112 1.33 -2.16 -5.16
CA GLY A 112 2.66 -2.00 -5.75
C GLY A 112 3.23 -0.58 -5.65
N GLY A 113 2.36 0.41 -5.40
CA GLY A 113 2.77 1.79 -5.20
C GLY A 113 3.15 2.05 -3.76
N THR A 114 4.37 2.52 -3.52
CA THR A 114 4.87 2.87 -2.18
C THR A 114 4.99 4.38 -2.03
N TYR A 115 4.43 4.94 -0.95
CA TYR A 115 4.34 6.38 -0.71
C TYR A 115 4.64 6.69 0.75
N PRO A 116 5.18 7.88 1.07
CA PRO A 116 5.15 8.38 2.44
C PRO A 116 3.69 8.50 2.88
N PRO A 117 3.25 7.79 3.94
CA PRO A 117 1.85 7.84 4.38
C PRO A 117 1.49 9.23 4.92
N GLY A 118 2.47 9.99 5.41
CA GLY A 118 2.24 11.27 6.05
C GLY A 118 1.39 11.12 7.31
N SER A 119 0.49 12.08 7.53
CA SER A 119 -0.22 12.21 8.81
C SER A 119 -1.12 11.04 9.19
N VAL A 120 -1.49 10.16 8.26
CA VAL A 120 -2.25 8.93 8.60
C VAL A 120 -1.41 7.95 9.44
N PHE A 121 -0.10 8.16 9.55
CA PHE A 121 0.81 7.42 10.44
C PHE A 121 0.75 7.87 11.91
N LYS A 122 0.28 9.09 12.19
CA LYS A 122 0.24 9.66 13.56
C LYS A 122 -0.45 8.78 14.61
N PRO A 123 -1.52 8.02 14.29
CA PRO A 123 -2.06 7.00 15.19
C PRO A 123 -1.01 5.97 15.66
N VAL A 124 -0.12 5.49 14.79
CA VAL A 124 0.95 4.54 15.16
C VAL A 124 1.88 5.18 16.20
N THR A 125 2.29 6.43 15.99
CA THR A 125 3.11 7.18 16.95
C THR A 125 2.37 7.43 18.26
N ALA A 126 1.07 7.75 18.23
CA ALA A 126 0.24 7.90 19.43
C ALA A 126 0.18 6.59 20.24
N TYR A 127 -0.11 5.47 19.57
CA TYR A 127 -0.14 4.16 20.20
C TYR A 127 1.23 3.76 20.78
N ALA A 128 2.32 4.07 20.09
CA ALA A 128 3.66 3.85 20.62
C ALA A 128 3.92 4.70 21.88
N GLY A 129 3.54 5.97 21.87
CA GLY A 129 3.65 6.87 23.02
C GLY A 129 2.87 6.38 24.24
N LEU A 130 1.62 6.00 24.03
CA LEU A 130 0.75 5.47 25.09
C LEU A 130 1.24 4.11 25.59
N GLY A 131 1.56 3.19 24.68
CA GLY A 131 1.94 1.81 25.00
C GLY A 131 3.31 1.69 25.68
N GLU A 132 4.23 2.61 25.40
CA GLU A 132 5.52 2.71 26.10
C GLU A 132 5.46 3.60 27.35
N GLY A 133 4.27 4.12 27.71
CA GLY A 133 4.05 4.97 28.89
C GLY A 133 4.76 6.33 28.82
N LYS A 134 5.07 6.81 27.62
CA LYS A 134 5.73 8.12 27.39
C LYS A 134 4.74 9.27 27.46
N ILE A 135 3.52 9.04 26.98
CA ILE A 135 2.42 9.99 27.09
C ILE A 135 1.20 9.35 27.75
N THR A 136 0.30 10.20 28.19
CA THR A 136 -1.07 9.88 28.57
C THR A 136 -2.04 10.68 27.69
N LYS A 137 -3.34 10.42 27.79
CA LYS A 137 -4.36 11.22 27.10
C LYS A 137 -4.32 12.71 27.49
N ASP A 138 -3.82 13.02 28.69
CA ASP A 138 -3.78 14.35 29.28
C ASP A 138 -2.38 15.00 29.12
N THR A 139 -1.43 14.33 28.47
CA THR A 139 -0.11 14.89 28.19
C THR A 139 -0.25 15.99 27.14
N GLU A 140 0.15 17.20 27.52
CA GLU A 140 0.13 18.38 26.66
C GLU A 140 1.53 18.80 26.21
N TYR A 141 1.64 19.21 24.95
CA TYR A 141 2.80 19.95 24.45
C TYR A 141 2.36 21.30 23.90
N LYS A 142 3.24 22.30 24.05
CA LYS A 142 3.02 23.61 23.46
C LYS A 142 3.47 23.63 22.01
N ASP A 143 2.52 23.85 21.10
CA ASP A 143 2.79 24.13 19.70
C ASP A 143 3.38 25.55 19.55
N THR A 144 4.67 25.60 19.24
CA THR A 144 5.42 26.83 18.91
C THR A 144 5.54 27.06 17.41
N GLY A 145 4.91 26.23 16.58
CA GLY A 145 4.95 26.27 15.12
C GLY A 145 6.15 25.57 14.49
N GLU A 146 7.28 25.47 15.20
CA GLU A 146 8.46 24.74 14.76
C GLU A 146 9.27 24.19 15.94
N ILE A 147 10.06 23.13 15.69
CA ILE A 147 11.14 22.65 16.55
C ILE A 147 12.47 22.75 15.78
N ARG A 148 13.57 23.00 16.49
CA ARG A 148 14.93 23.07 15.92
C ARG A 148 15.86 22.03 16.54
N VAL A 149 16.71 21.44 15.70
CA VAL A 149 17.81 20.55 16.11
C VAL A 149 19.09 21.09 15.47
N GLY A 150 19.91 21.77 16.26
CA GLY A 150 21.06 22.51 15.73
C GLY A 150 20.62 23.56 14.71
N SER A 151 21.16 23.50 13.49
CA SER A 151 20.80 24.38 12.38
C SER A 151 19.52 23.96 11.63
N TYR A 152 18.99 22.75 11.90
CA TYR A 152 17.83 22.22 11.18
C TYR A 152 16.52 22.63 11.84
N ARG A 153 15.51 22.89 11.01
CA ARG A 153 14.17 23.34 11.39
C ARG A 153 13.13 22.32 10.92
N TYR A 154 12.18 22.00 11.80
CA TYR A 154 11.04 21.12 11.54
C TYR A 154 9.76 21.89 11.85
N GLY A 155 8.98 22.22 10.82
CA GLY A 155 7.78 23.06 10.93
C GLY A 155 6.50 22.24 11.08
N ASN A 156 5.51 22.83 11.73
CA ASN A 156 4.13 22.37 11.73
C ASN A 156 3.38 22.97 10.55
N TRP A 157 2.55 22.18 9.87
CA TRP A 157 1.83 22.62 8.66
C TRP A 157 1.06 23.93 8.86
N TYR A 158 0.45 24.14 10.02
CA TYR A 158 -0.37 25.33 10.30
C TYR A 158 0.49 26.59 10.42
N PHE A 159 1.71 26.44 10.96
CA PHE A 159 2.67 27.52 11.02
C PHE A 159 3.31 27.79 9.67
N ASP A 160 3.73 26.74 8.95
CA ASP A 160 4.37 26.88 7.65
C ASP A 160 3.44 27.50 6.59
N GLN A 161 2.15 27.17 6.62
CA GLN A 161 1.17 27.69 5.66
C GLN A 161 0.53 29.01 6.07
N TYR A 162 0.32 29.25 7.37
CA TYR A 162 -0.48 30.39 7.85
C TYR A 162 0.24 31.29 8.87
N GLY A 163 1.45 30.93 9.31
CA GLY A 163 2.18 31.64 10.36
C GLY A 163 1.51 31.54 11.74
N ARG A 164 0.67 30.53 11.97
CA ARG A 164 -0.16 30.39 13.18
C ARG A 164 0.27 29.20 14.02
N THR A 165 0.04 29.30 15.32
CA THR A 165 0.28 28.24 16.31
C THR A 165 -1.01 27.91 17.06
N GLU A 166 -1.07 26.74 17.69
CA GLU A 166 -2.28 26.27 18.38
C GLU A 166 -2.18 26.27 19.91
N GLY A 167 -1.07 26.76 20.48
CA GLY A 167 -0.85 26.85 21.92
C GLY A 167 -0.68 25.48 22.56
N SER A 168 -1.33 25.23 23.72
CA SER A 168 -1.32 23.89 24.32
C SER A 168 -2.16 22.91 23.50
N ILE A 169 -1.61 21.73 23.26
CA ILE A 169 -2.20 20.65 22.47
C ILE A 169 -2.07 19.35 23.24
N ASP A 170 -3.20 18.70 23.52
CA ASP A 170 -3.29 17.33 24.03
C ASP A 170 -3.34 16.31 22.88
N LEU A 171 -3.33 15.01 23.20
CA LEU A 171 -3.35 13.94 22.19
C LEU A 171 -4.59 14.00 21.28
N VAL A 172 -5.76 14.28 21.84
CA VAL A 172 -7.03 14.29 21.11
C VAL A 172 -7.04 15.43 20.09
N LYS A 173 -6.66 16.63 20.52
CA LYS A 173 -6.53 17.81 19.67
C LYS A 173 -5.40 17.63 18.65
N ALA A 174 -4.28 17.01 19.02
CA ALA A 174 -3.17 16.72 18.11
C ALA A 174 -3.61 15.82 16.95
N LEU A 175 -4.35 14.75 17.23
CA LEU A 175 -4.91 13.87 16.19
C LEU A 175 -5.94 14.61 15.33
N ALA A 176 -6.88 15.33 15.95
CA ALA A 176 -7.94 16.05 15.25
C ALA A 176 -7.40 17.17 14.34
N ARG A 177 -6.30 17.81 14.74
CA ARG A 177 -5.68 18.94 14.03
C ARG A 177 -4.43 18.55 13.26
N SER A 178 -4.07 17.27 13.31
CA SER A 178 -2.84 16.74 12.72
C SER A 178 -1.60 17.56 13.12
N ASN A 179 -1.46 17.92 14.39
CA ASN A 179 -0.42 18.85 14.85
C ASN A 179 0.97 18.18 14.87
N ASP A 180 1.92 18.64 14.05
CA ASP A 180 3.23 17.99 13.89
C ASP A 180 4.12 18.14 15.13
N ILE A 181 4.06 19.27 15.85
CA ILE A 181 4.91 19.51 17.04
C ILE A 181 4.64 18.46 18.11
N TYR A 182 3.35 18.12 18.33
CA TYR A 182 2.97 17.08 19.27
C TYR A 182 3.65 15.74 18.90
N PHE A 183 3.55 15.32 17.63
CA PHE A 183 4.10 14.03 17.20
C PHE A 183 5.62 14.02 17.10
N TYR A 184 6.28 15.15 16.83
CA TYR A 184 7.73 15.27 16.98
C TYR A 184 8.16 15.00 18.43
N LYS A 185 7.44 15.58 19.41
CA LYS A 185 7.74 15.37 20.83
C LYS A 185 7.47 13.94 21.29
N VAL A 186 6.35 13.34 20.88
CA VAL A 186 6.09 11.93 21.16
C VAL A 186 7.17 11.04 20.52
N GLY A 187 7.55 11.31 19.27
CA GLY A 187 8.61 10.57 18.58
C GLY A 187 9.96 10.68 19.30
N GLU A 188 10.31 11.87 19.81
CA GLU A 188 11.50 12.11 20.63
C GLU A 188 11.55 11.20 21.86
N GLU A 189 10.45 11.15 22.60
CA GLU A 189 10.35 10.42 23.87
C GLU A 189 10.27 8.90 23.69
N VAL A 190 9.62 8.44 22.61
CA VAL A 190 9.48 7.03 22.26
C VAL A 190 10.80 6.47 21.69
N GLY A 191 11.44 7.24 20.80
CA GLY A 191 12.64 6.82 20.09
C GLY A 191 12.37 5.88 18.90
N VAL A 192 13.28 5.89 17.93
CA VAL A 192 13.13 5.15 16.66
C VAL A 192 12.92 3.65 16.84
N ASP A 193 13.67 2.99 17.72
CA ASP A 193 13.64 1.53 17.82
C ASP A 193 12.25 1.03 18.27
N LYS A 194 11.57 1.82 19.12
CA LYS A 194 10.19 1.56 19.54
C LYS A 194 9.19 1.94 18.46
N LEU A 195 9.37 3.07 17.76
CA LEU A 195 8.52 3.43 16.62
C LEU A 195 8.55 2.36 15.53
N VAL A 196 9.72 1.79 15.22
CA VAL A 196 9.87 0.69 14.27
C VAL A 196 9.13 -0.56 14.76
N SER A 197 9.31 -0.94 16.03
CA SER A 197 8.60 -2.09 16.62
C SER A 197 7.08 -1.91 16.59
N TRP A 198 6.57 -0.72 16.88
CA TRP A 198 5.14 -0.43 16.81
C TRP A 198 4.65 -0.41 15.36
N SER A 199 5.41 0.13 14.41
CA SER A 199 5.05 0.09 12.98
C SER A 199 4.85 -1.34 12.50
N ALA A 200 5.74 -2.26 12.88
CA ALA A 200 5.61 -3.68 12.55
C ALA A 200 4.35 -4.33 13.17
N LYS A 201 3.96 -3.95 14.40
CA LYS A 201 2.70 -4.41 15.02
C LYS A 201 1.45 -3.96 14.27
N PHE A 202 1.54 -2.84 13.55
CA PHE A 202 0.49 -2.34 12.66
C PHE A 202 0.57 -2.94 11.24
N GLY A 203 1.53 -3.83 10.95
CA GLY A 203 1.68 -4.46 9.64
C GLY A 203 2.48 -3.66 8.61
N LEU A 204 3.09 -2.54 9.02
CA LEU A 204 3.94 -1.74 8.13
C LEU A 204 5.32 -2.37 7.95
N GLY A 205 5.87 -2.25 6.74
CA GLY A 205 7.18 -2.82 6.39
C GLY A 205 7.16 -4.31 6.09
N GLN A 206 5.96 -4.88 5.91
CA GLN A 206 5.75 -6.28 5.54
C GLN A 206 4.56 -6.41 4.60
N LYS A 207 4.55 -7.48 3.81
CA LYS A 207 3.42 -7.83 2.95
C LYS A 207 2.16 -8.10 3.78
N SER A 208 1.02 -7.60 3.31
CA SER A 208 -0.30 -7.86 3.89
C SER A 208 -0.74 -9.31 3.70
N GLY A 209 -0.21 -10.00 2.68
CA GLY A 209 -0.58 -11.37 2.32
C GLY A 209 -1.76 -11.45 1.35
N ILE A 210 -2.11 -10.34 0.68
CA ILE A 210 -3.09 -10.36 -0.40
C ILE A 210 -2.69 -11.35 -1.50
N GLU A 211 -3.68 -12.06 -2.06
CA GLU A 211 -3.48 -13.13 -3.04
C GLU A 211 -3.25 -12.58 -4.46
N LEU A 212 -2.41 -11.55 -4.59
CA LEU A 212 -2.07 -10.89 -5.84
C LEU A 212 -0.55 -10.81 -6.03
N PRO A 213 -0.05 -10.96 -7.27
CA PRO A 213 1.36 -10.79 -7.54
C PRO A 213 1.74 -9.30 -7.52
N GLY A 214 2.99 -9.00 -7.16
CA GLY A 214 3.54 -7.65 -7.29
C GLY A 214 3.39 -6.75 -6.06
N GLU A 215 2.83 -7.27 -4.97
CA GLU A 215 2.78 -6.58 -3.68
C GLU A 215 4.18 -6.16 -3.19
N GLN A 216 4.30 -4.89 -2.81
CA GLN A 216 5.47 -4.31 -2.15
C GLN A 216 5.28 -4.29 -0.64
N GLU A 217 6.38 -4.42 0.11
CA GLU A 217 6.37 -4.40 1.57
C GLU A 217 6.45 -2.99 2.19
N GLY A 218 6.69 -1.96 1.37
CA GLY A 218 6.99 -0.62 1.84
C GLY A 218 8.41 -0.52 2.43
N LEU A 219 8.63 0.45 3.32
CA LEU A 219 9.89 0.63 4.04
C LEU A 219 9.60 1.28 5.39
N VAL A 220 9.92 0.59 6.49
CA VAL A 220 9.99 1.21 7.81
C VAL A 220 11.46 1.45 8.14
N PRO A 221 11.96 2.69 8.11
CA PRO A 221 13.38 2.96 8.26
C PRO A 221 13.82 2.74 9.72
N ASP A 222 14.97 2.09 9.87
CA ASP A 222 15.64 1.88 11.15
C ASP A 222 17.08 2.39 11.11
N ARG A 223 17.76 2.40 12.27
CA ARG A 223 19.12 2.93 12.38
C ARG A 223 20.12 2.20 11.48
N LEU A 224 20.05 0.87 11.47
CA LEU A 224 21.02 0.01 10.77
C LEU A 224 20.76 0.03 9.26
N SER A 225 19.49 -0.06 8.85
CA SER A 225 19.12 -0.02 7.43
C SER A 225 19.50 1.31 6.80
N LYS A 226 19.27 2.43 7.50
CA LYS A 226 19.72 3.75 7.04
C LYS A 226 21.25 3.85 6.94
N GLU A 227 21.97 3.47 8.00
CA GLU A 227 23.44 3.60 8.02
C GLU A 227 24.10 2.75 6.92
N ARG A 228 23.56 1.56 6.64
CA ARG A 228 24.01 0.71 5.53
C ARG A 228 23.72 1.31 4.16
N ALA A 229 22.55 1.93 3.98
CA ALA A 229 22.14 2.47 2.68
C ALA A 229 22.85 3.79 2.33
N THR A 230 23.14 4.62 3.34
CA THR A 230 23.59 6.01 3.14
C THR A 230 24.99 6.30 3.69
N GLY A 231 25.50 5.46 4.60
CA GLY A 231 26.70 5.77 5.39
C GLY A 231 26.46 6.79 6.52
N GLU A 232 25.24 7.30 6.68
CA GLU A 232 24.90 8.27 7.71
C GLU A 232 24.26 7.62 8.93
N LYS A 233 24.67 8.08 10.12
CA LYS A 233 24.04 7.68 11.38
C LYS A 233 22.60 8.20 11.49
N TRP A 234 21.83 7.55 12.35
CA TRP A 234 20.49 8.03 12.70
C TRP A 234 20.56 9.26 13.61
N PHE A 235 19.93 10.36 13.18
CA PHE A 235 19.82 11.59 13.97
C PHE A 235 18.39 11.82 14.46
N LEU A 236 18.22 12.66 15.48
CA LEU A 236 16.90 12.97 16.05
C LEU A 236 15.90 13.49 14.99
N GLY A 237 16.38 14.26 14.02
CA GLY A 237 15.57 14.71 12.88
C GLY A 237 14.94 13.58 12.06
N ASN A 238 15.61 12.43 11.95
CA ASN A 238 15.04 11.27 11.28
C ASN A 238 13.88 10.68 12.08
N THR A 239 13.98 10.67 13.42
CA THR A 239 12.88 10.28 14.30
C THR A 239 11.68 11.23 14.13
N TYR A 240 11.92 12.55 13.99
CA TYR A 240 10.85 13.51 13.76
C TYR A 240 10.09 13.27 12.45
N HIS A 241 10.82 13.00 11.36
CA HIS A 241 10.18 12.63 10.09
C HIS A 241 9.38 11.34 10.20
N LEU A 242 9.98 10.28 10.78
CA LEU A 242 9.31 9.00 10.97
C LEU A 242 8.02 9.17 11.78
N ALA A 243 8.04 9.94 12.88
CA ALA A 243 6.91 10.14 13.78
C ALA A 243 5.68 10.82 13.14
N ILE A 244 5.84 11.45 11.97
CA ILE A 244 4.73 12.06 11.22
C ILE A 244 4.49 11.37 9.88
N GLY A 245 5.07 10.19 9.68
CA GLY A 245 4.90 9.38 8.48
C GLY A 245 5.65 9.89 7.25
N GLN A 246 6.77 10.59 7.44
CA GLN A 246 7.56 11.23 6.39
C GLN A 246 9.01 10.70 6.37
N GLY A 247 9.85 11.27 5.51
CA GLY A 247 11.24 10.85 5.34
C GLY A 247 11.30 9.56 4.53
N ASP A 248 12.05 8.59 5.02
CA ASP A 248 12.26 7.31 4.34
C ASP A 248 11.14 6.29 4.60
N LEU A 249 10.12 6.64 5.41
CA LEU A 249 8.96 5.77 5.62
C LEU A 249 8.14 5.68 4.33
N LEU A 250 7.90 4.45 3.87
CA LEU A 250 7.05 4.16 2.73
C LEU A 250 6.03 3.08 3.10
N ALA A 251 4.79 3.25 2.65
CA ALA A 251 3.71 2.28 2.79
C ALA A 251 2.94 2.16 1.47
N THR A 252 2.34 1.00 1.24
CA THR A 252 1.35 0.84 0.17
C THR A 252 -0.02 1.29 0.66
N PRO A 253 -0.94 1.71 -0.22
CA PRO A 253 -2.32 2.03 0.17
C PRO A 253 -3.12 0.88 0.79
N LEU A 254 -2.71 -0.37 0.59
CA LEU A 254 -3.31 -1.54 1.25
C LEU A 254 -2.82 -1.71 2.70
N GLN A 255 -1.62 -1.23 3.01
CA GLN A 255 -1.08 -1.20 4.39
C GLN A 255 -1.67 -0.03 5.18
#